data_AF-A0A1U7XHM3-F1
#
_entry.id   AF-A0A1U7XHM3-F1
#
_cell.length_a   1.000
_cell.length_b   1.000
_cell.length_c   1.000
_cell.angle_alpha   90.00
_cell.angle_beta   90.00
_cell.angle_gamma   90.00
#
_symmetry.space_group_name_H-M   'P 1'
#
loop_
_entity.id
_entity.type
_entity.pdbx_description
1 polymer ?
#
loop_
_entity_poly.entity_id
_entity_poly.type
_entity_poly.pdbx_seq_one_letter_code
_entity_poly.pdbx_strand_id
1 'polypeptide(L)'
;GLKLQECIDAKTCLSHTPKVARVHRGTSASIYLDNAAYRSFIYNKFDVSPVEMESAAVALICYQQKTPYIVIRALSDLAGGGDSENEAATFITLAANNSVEVVVQFIKQLSLTKYQDA
;
A
#
# COMPACT_ATOMS: atom_id res chain seq x y z
N GLY A 1 0.20 -16.78 8.12
CA GLY A 1 -0.10 -15.56 7.34
C GLY A 1 0.63 -15.65 6.01
N LEU A 2 0.26 -14.82 5.02
CA LEU A 2 0.98 -14.73 3.75
C LEU A 2 2.44 -14.31 3.99
N LYS A 3 3.40 -15.06 3.44
CA LYS A 3 4.83 -14.71 3.53
C LYS A 3 5.14 -13.72 2.41
N LEU A 4 5.67 -12.56 2.78
CA LEU A 4 6.06 -11.49 1.86
C LEU A 4 7.58 -11.48 1.69
N GLN A 5 8.05 -10.95 0.55
CA GLN A 5 9.46 -10.77 0.26
C GLN A 5 10.03 -9.66 1.14
N GLU A 6 11.16 -9.93 1.81
CA GLU A 6 11.82 -8.99 2.74
C GLU A 6 13.10 -8.38 2.19
N CYS A 7 13.70 -8.98 1.16
CA CYS A 7 14.96 -8.56 0.56
C CYS A 7 14.83 -8.44 -0.96
N ILE A 8 15.49 -7.44 -1.54
CA ILE A 8 15.67 -7.32 -2.99
C ILE A 8 16.81 -8.23 -3.44
N ASP A 9 17.91 -8.21 -2.67
CA ASP A 9 19.11 -9.02 -2.88
C ASP A 9 19.75 -9.37 -1.52
N ALA A 10 20.93 -10.00 -1.53
CA ALA A 10 21.60 -10.44 -0.30
C ALA A 10 22.08 -9.29 0.63
N LYS A 11 22.11 -8.05 0.15
CA LYS A 11 22.61 -6.87 0.87
C LYS A 11 21.50 -5.88 1.23
N THR A 12 20.41 -5.87 0.47
CA THR A 12 19.33 -4.87 0.57
C THR A 12 18.05 -5.53 1.07
N CYS A 13 17.82 -5.40 2.38
CA CYS A 13 16.70 -6.02 3.09
C CYS A 13 15.98 -5.01 4.00
N LEU A 14 14.70 -5.25 4.25
CA LEU A 14 13.92 -4.52 5.24
C LEU A 14 14.43 -4.84 6.66
N SER A 15 14.41 -3.84 7.54
CA SER A 15 14.73 -4.02 8.97
C SER A 15 13.64 -4.77 9.76
N HIS A 16 12.44 -4.84 9.20
CA HIS A 16 11.28 -5.50 9.81
C HIS A 16 10.62 -6.45 8.82
N THR A 17 10.11 -7.56 9.34
CA THR A 17 9.33 -8.51 8.53
C THR A 17 8.07 -7.83 7.99
N PRO A 18 7.89 -7.77 6.65
CA PRO A 18 6.72 -7.16 6.05
C PRO A 18 5.46 -7.96 6.38
N LYS A 19 4.35 -7.25 6.60
CA LYS A 19 3.05 -7.84 6.93
C LYS A 19 1.91 -7.17 6.17
N VAL A 20 0.89 -7.95 5.84
CA VAL A 20 -0.37 -7.41 5.34
C VAL A 20 -1.18 -6.89 6.52
N ALA A 21 -1.64 -5.64 6.44
CA ALA A 21 -2.49 -5.03 7.46
C ALA A 21 -3.68 -4.32 6.80
N ARG A 22 -4.83 -4.32 7.49
CA ARG A 22 -5.93 -3.45 7.11
C ARG A 22 -5.65 -2.04 7.64
N VAL A 23 -5.82 -1.06 6.77
CA VAL A 23 -5.69 0.35 7.10
C VAL A 23 -7.08 0.92 7.31
N HIS A 24 -7.29 1.65 8.41
CA HIS A 24 -8.57 2.32 8.67
C HIS A 24 -8.82 3.47 7.70
N ARG A 25 -7.81 4.29 7.41
CA ARG A 25 -7.87 5.44 6.49
C ARG A 25 -6.56 5.58 5.71
N GLY A 26 -6.68 5.64 4.39
CA GLY A 26 -5.61 6.03 3.47
C GLY A 26 -6.06 7.23 2.64
N THR A 27 -5.12 7.93 2.02
CA THR A 27 -5.43 9.11 1.19
C THR A 27 -4.65 9.11 -0.12
N SER A 28 -5.19 9.79 -1.12
CA SER A 28 -4.43 10.21 -2.30
C SER A 28 -4.04 11.67 -2.23
N ALA A 29 -2.90 12.03 -2.82
CA ALA A 29 -2.51 13.41 -3.07
C ALA A 29 -1.88 13.53 -4.47
N SER A 30 -2.06 14.67 -5.14
CA SER A 30 -1.44 14.92 -6.47
C SER A 30 0.04 15.31 -6.38
N ILE A 31 0.72 14.95 -5.28
CA ILE A 31 2.13 15.21 -5.01
C ILE A 31 2.78 13.92 -4.55
N TYR A 32 4.05 13.75 -4.91
CA TYR A 32 4.91 12.79 -4.24
C TYR A 32 5.27 13.34 -2.86
N LEU A 33 4.85 12.67 -1.78
CA LEU A 33 5.08 13.17 -0.43
C LEU A 33 6.42 12.68 0.12
N ASP A 34 7.40 13.59 0.22
CA ASP A 34 8.65 13.37 0.93
C ASP A 34 8.93 14.53 1.89
N ASN A 35 8.08 14.66 2.93
CA ASN A 35 8.15 15.77 3.87
C ASN A 35 7.57 15.38 5.24
N ALA A 36 8.44 15.28 6.25
CA ALA A 36 8.08 14.86 7.60
C ALA A 36 6.98 15.72 8.24
N ALA A 37 7.04 17.04 8.04
CA ALA A 37 6.10 17.99 8.64
C ALA A 37 4.71 17.84 8.02
N TYR A 38 4.62 17.75 6.68
CA TYR A 38 3.36 17.56 5.99
C TYR A 38 2.76 16.18 6.23
N ARG A 39 3.58 15.12 6.26
CA ARG A 39 3.15 13.77 6.69
C ARG A 39 2.53 13.80 8.09
N SER A 40 3.20 14.46 9.04
CA SER A 40 2.68 14.58 10.42
C SER A 40 1.39 15.40 10.47
N PHE A 41 1.29 16.46 9.65
CA PHE A 41 0.08 17.25 9.52
C PHE A 41 -1.10 16.41 9.02
N ILE A 42 -0.96 15.66 7.91
CA ILE A 42 -2.07 14.87 7.36
C ILE A 42 -2.48 13.73 8.30
N TYR A 43 -1.52 13.08 8.98
CA TYR A 43 -1.82 12.09 10.01
C TYR A 43 -2.64 12.70 11.15
N ASN A 44 -2.17 13.81 11.76
CA ASN A 44 -2.85 14.44 12.88
C ASN A 44 -4.22 15.04 12.52
N LYS A 45 -4.40 15.47 11.26
CA LYS A 45 -5.66 16.10 10.81
C LYS A 45 -6.70 15.09 10.35
N PHE A 46 -6.29 14.01 9.70
CA PHE A 46 -7.20 13.10 9.01
C PHE A 46 -7.10 11.65 9.48
N ASP A 47 -6.17 11.34 10.39
CA ASP A 47 -5.88 9.99 10.88
C ASP A 47 -5.55 9.02 9.73
N VAL A 48 -4.86 9.51 8.70
CA VAL A 48 -4.45 8.74 7.52
C VAL A 48 -3.04 8.18 7.71
N SER A 49 -2.85 6.89 7.44
CA SER A 49 -1.53 6.26 7.57
C SER A 49 -0.76 6.15 6.26
N PRO A 50 -1.29 5.55 5.17
CA PRO A 50 -0.66 5.62 3.86
C PRO A 50 -1.14 6.84 3.06
N VAL A 51 -0.21 7.40 2.30
CA VAL A 51 -0.49 8.35 1.21
C VAL A 51 0.02 7.75 -0.09
N GLU A 52 -0.77 7.85 -1.14
CA GLU A 52 -0.38 7.53 -2.51
C GLU A 52 -1.04 8.54 -3.47
N MET A 53 -1.12 8.28 -4.77
CA MET A 53 -1.46 9.32 -5.74
C MET A 53 -2.76 9.06 -6.54
N GLU A 54 -3.37 7.87 -6.44
CA GLU A 54 -4.46 7.49 -7.35
C GLU A 54 -5.71 6.88 -6.69
N SER A 55 -5.58 6.15 -5.59
CA SER A 55 -6.62 5.24 -5.07
C SER A 55 -7.94 5.92 -4.74
N ALA A 56 -7.92 7.11 -4.14
CA ALA A 56 -9.12 7.88 -3.82
C ALA A 56 -9.84 8.39 -5.08
N ALA A 57 -9.10 8.73 -6.14
CA ALA A 57 -9.69 9.11 -7.42
C ALA A 57 -10.36 7.89 -8.09
N VAL A 58 -9.70 6.73 -8.08
CA VAL A 58 -10.30 5.47 -8.57
C VAL A 58 -11.53 5.09 -7.74
N ALA A 59 -11.45 5.21 -6.40
CA ALA A 59 -12.56 4.95 -5.50
C ALA A 59 -13.77 5.85 -5.78
N LEU A 60 -13.54 7.14 -6.06
CA LEU A 60 -14.59 8.09 -6.43
C LEU A 60 -15.34 7.64 -7.71
N ILE A 61 -14.60 7.23 -8.74
CA ILE A 61 -15.21 6.71 -9.98
C ILE A 61 -15.96 5.41 -9.71
N CYS A 62 -15.38 4.45 -8.99
CA CYS A 62 -16.06 3.21 -8.63
C CYS A 62 -17.35 3.46 -7.83
N TYR A 63 -17.33 4.42 -6.90
CA TYR A 63 -18.51 4.84 -6.16
C TYR A 63 -19.60 5.38 -7.10
N GLN A 64 -19.25 6.30 -8.00
CA GLN A 64 -20.18 6.85 -9.00
C GLN A 64 -20.77 5.78 -9.91
N GLN A 65 -19.97 4.77 -10.28
CA GLN A 65 -20.36 3.65 -11.13
C GLN A 65 -20.95 2.47 -10.35
N LYS A 66 -21.20 2.61 -9.04
CA LYS A 66 -21.72 1.54 -8.16
C LYS A 66 -20.93 0.22 -8.27
N THR A 67 -19.62 0.32 -8.46
CA THR A 67 -18.72 -0.82 -8.63
C THR A 67 -17.97 -1.08 -7.31
N PRO A 68 -18.01 -2.31 -6.75
CA PRO A 68 -17.22 -2.65 -5.57
C PRO A 68 -15.73 -2.38 -5.79
N TYR A 69 -15.07 -1.78 -4.81
CA TYR A 69 -13.69 -1.34 -4.90
C TYR A 69 -12.88 -1.77 -3.68
N ILE A 70 -11.64 -2.18 -3.92
CA ILE A 70 -10.62 -2.40 -2.89
C ILE A 70 -9.28 -1.90 -3.43
N VAL A 71 -8.49 -1.26 -2.56
CA VAL A 71 -7.12 -0.88 -2.84
C VAL A 71 -6.16 -1.80 -2.08
N ILE A 72 -5.16 -2.32 -2.77
CA ILE A 72 -4.05 -3.07 -2.19
C ILE A 72 -2.77 -2.35 -2.61
N ARG A 73 -1.98 -1.91 -1.63
CA ARG A 73 -0.70 -1.23 -1.83
C ARG A 73 0.34 -1.82 -0.88
N ALA A 74 1.61 -1.68 -1.26
CA ALA A 74 2.75 -1.87 -0.38
C ALA A 74 3.52 -0.55 -0.29
N LEU A 75 4.14 -0.28 0.86
CA LEU A 75 4.90 0.94 1.11
C LEU A 75 6.29 0.82 0.46
N SER A 76 6.67 1.82 -0.33
CA SER A 76 8.01 1.96 -0.92
C SER A 76 8.96 2.79 -0.05
N ASP A 77 8.42 3.68 0.79
CA ASP A 77 9.15 4.63 1.60
C ASP A 77 8.27 5.12 2.77
N LEU A 78 8.81 6.04 3.58
CA LEU A 78 8.17 6.54 4.81
C LEU A 78 7.67 7.99 4.71
N ALA A 79 7.55 8.53 3.50
CA ALA A 79 7.02 9.85 3.19
C ALA A 79 7.75 11.00 3.94
N GLY A 80 9.07 11.05 3.82
CA GLY A 80 9.96 11.94 4.59
C GLY A 80 10.19 11.46 6.02
N GLY A 81 10.04 10.15 6.24
CA GLY A 81 10.11 9.52 7.55
C GLY A 81 11.35 8.74 7.89
N GLY A 82 12.20 8.49 6.89
CA GLY A 82 13.48 7.84 7.09
C GLY A 82 14.48 8.79 7.72
N ASP A 83 15.54 8.21 8.30
CA ASP A 83 16.67 8.97 8.84
C ASP A 83 17.65 9.42 7.74
N SER A 84 17.41 9.01 6.48
CA SER A 84 18.25 9.25 5.31
C SER A 84 17.43 9.71 4.10
N GLU A 85 18.07 9.71 2.92
CA GLU A 85 17.38 9.94 1.65
C GLU A 85 16.20 8.97 1.46
N ASN A 86 15.17 9.44 0.74
CA ASN A 86 13.97 8.68 0.47
C ASN A 86 14.27 7.34 -0.23
N GLU A 87 13.74 6.26 0.31
CA GLU A 87 14.08 4.90 -0.09
C GLU A 87 13.18 4.33 -1.21
N ALA A 88 12.27 5.14 -1.78
CA ALA A 88 11.31 4.62 -2.74
C ALA A 88 11.98 4.05 -3.99
N ALA A 89 13.01 4.71 -4.53
CA ALA A 89 13.76 4.19 -5.67
C ALA A 89 14.42 2.84 -5.36
N THR A 90 14.84 2.63 -4.10
CA THR A 90 15.40 1.36 -3.63
C THR A 90 14.33 0.29 -3.54
N PHE A 91 13.20 0.56 -2.87
CA PHE A 91 12.22 -0.48 -2.52
C PHE A 91 11.01 -0.58 -3.46
N ILE A 92 10.88 0.24 -4.50
CA ILE A 92 9.73 0.22 -5.41
C ILE A 92 9.45 -1.16 -6.01
N THR A 93 10.50 -1.90 -6.41
CA THR A 93 10.36 -3.26 -6.96
C THR A 93 9.89 -4.24 -5.89
N LEU A 94 10.40 -4.14 -4.67
CA LEU A 94 9.98 -4.98 -3.55
C LEU A 94 8.50 -4.73 -3.19
N ALA A 95 8.11 -3.45 -3.11
CA ALA A 95 6.75 -3.03 -2.86
C ALA A 95 5.81 -3.54 -3.96
N ALA A 96 6.17 -3.36 -5.24
CA ALA A 96 5.38 -3.84 -6.36
C ALA A 96 5.16 -5.37 -6.31
N ASN A 97 6.23 -6.15 -6.11
CA ASN A 97 6.14 -7.62 -6.03
C ASN A 97 5.24 -8.07 -4.88
N ASN A 98 5.42 -7.49 -3.68
CA ASN A 98 4.60 -7.81 -2.52
C ASN A 98 3.13 -7.43 -2.73
N SER A 99 2.86 -6.27 -3.36
CA SER A 99 1.50 -5.85 -3.69
C SER A 99 0.83 -6.83 -4.66
N VAL A 100 1.54 -7.28 -5.68
CA VAL A 100 1.03 -8.27 -6.65
C VAL A 100 0.75 -9.61 -5.97
N GLU A 101 1.64 -10.10 -5.10
CA GLU A 101 1.42 -11.35 -4.37
C GLU A 101 0.13 -11.27 -3.53
N VAL A 102 -0.09 -10.17 -2.80
CA VAL A 102 -1.32 -9.98 -2.02
C VAL A 102 -2.57 -9.95 -2.92
N VAL A 103 -2.51 -9.25 -4.05
CA VAL A 103 -3.62 -9.21 -5.03
C VAL A 103 -3.95 -10.61 -5.56
N VAL A 104 -2.94 -11.38 -5.97
CA VAL A 104 -3.12 -12.75 -6.49
C VAL A 104 -3.78 -13.64 -5.44
N GLN A 105 -3.32 -13.58 -4.18
CA GLN A 105 -3.90 -14.39 -3.10
C GLN A 105 -5.33 -13.94 -2.76
N PHE A 106 -5.60 -12.63 -2.79
CA PHE A 106 -6.95 -12.11 -2.62
C PHE A 106 -7.91 -12.61 -3.71
N ILE A 107 -7.51 -12.56 -4.98
CA ILE A 107 -8.32 -13.06 -6.11
C ILE A 107 -8.61 -14.56 -5.98
N LYS A 108 -7.62 -15.37 -5.59
CA LYS A 108 -7.83 -16.81 -5.33
C LYS A 108 -8.93 -17.03 -4.28
N GLN A 109 -8.94 -16.25 -3.20
CA GLN A 109 -9.98 -16.36 -2.17
C GLN A 109 -11.38 -15.93 -2.67
N LEU A 110 -11.44 -14.89 -3.50
CA LEU A 110 -12.71 -14.49 -4.14
C LEU A 110 -13.27 -15.57 -5.05
N SER A 111 -12.41 -16.24 -5.83
CA SER A 111 -12.85 -17.31 -6.73
C SER A 111 -13.43 -18.52 -5.97
N LEU A 112 -12.88 -18.84 -4.79
CA LEU A 112 -13.37 -19.95 -3.97
C LEU A 112 -14.77 -19.68 -3.38
N THR A 113 -15.09 -18.42 -3.10
CA THR A 113 -16.38 -18.06 -2.49
C THR A 113 -17.56 -18.31 -3.46
N LYS A 114 -17.34 -18.14 -4.77
CA LYS A 114 -18.36 -18.45 -5.79
C LYS A 114 -18.67 -19.95 -5.95
N TYR A 115 -17.79 -20.85 -5.51
CA TYR A 115 -17.98 -22.30 -5.60
C TYR A 115 -18.51 -22.94 -4.30
N GLN A 116 -18.58 -22.19 -3.20
CA GLN A 116 -19.12 -22.68 -1.93
C GLN A 116 -20.60 -22.28 -1.73
N ASP A 117 -21.05 -21.24 -2.43
CA ASP A 117 -22.44 -20.76 -2.42
C ASP A 117 -23.25 -21.20 -3.66
N ALA A 118 -22.72 -22.10 -4.48
CA ALA A 118 -23.36 -22.73 -5.64
C ALA A 118 -23.46 -24.23 -5.45
#